data_AF-A0A8J6Z5D2-F1
#
_entry.id   AF-A0A8J6Z5D2-F1
#
_cell.length_a   1.000
_cell.length_b   1.000
_cell.length_c   1.000
_cell.angle_alpha   90.00
_cell.angle_beta   90.00
_cell.angle_gamma   90.00
#
_symmetry.space_group_name_H-M   'P 1'
#
loop_
_entity.id
_entity.type
_entity.pdbx_description
1 polymer ?
#
loop_
_entity_poly.entity_id
_entity_poly.type
_entity_poly.pdbx_seq_one_letter_code
_entity_poly.pdbx_strand_id
1 'polypeptide(L)'
;MFKFGKSTDELFTELKTEKNLDGWRSLNQKEFVEPLNEYLEKLLAEKNLSKQEVIERSGLNREYAYHILSGKRKNPSRQKVLALAIAIGLNLEETQYLLRYARHGALYPRNDWDAVIISAIEQKLSVMQTNELLHNLGETLLLE
;
A
#
# COMPACT_ATOMS: atom_id res chain seq x y z
N MET A 1 12.47 -8.75 5.15
CA MET A 1 11.28 -8.81 6.03
C MET A 1 11.57 -8.01 7.28
N PHE A 2 10.81 -6.95 7.54
CA PHE A 2 10.95 -6.12 8.75
C PHE A 2 10.66 -6.98 9.99
N LYS A 3 11.60 -7.06 10.92
CA LYS A 3 11.44 -7.84 12.15
C LYS A 3 10.94 -6.91 13.25
N PHE A 4 9.67 -7.07 13.64
CA PHE A 4 9.14 -6.49 14.87
C PHE A 4 9.75 -7.19 16.08
N GLY A 5 9.81 -6.49 17.21
CA GLY A 5 10.39 -7.01 18.45
C GLY A 5 9.46 -7.99 19.15
N LYS A 6 8.14 -7.78 19.01
CA LYS A 6 7.09 -8.63 19.58
C LYS A 6 6.31 -9.35 18.48
N SER A 7 5.78 -10.53 18.80
CA SER A 7 4.81 -11.23 17.95
C SER A 7 3.43 -10.56 18.01
N THR A 8 2.60 -10.82 17.00
CA THR A 8 1.23 -10.34 16.95
C THR A 8 0.40 -10.85 18.15
N ASP A 9 0.62 -12.09 18.59
CA ASP A 9 -0.10 -12.69 19.71
C ASP A 9 0.28 -12.04 21.06
N GLU A 10 1.55 -11.67 21.24
CA GLU A 10 2.00 -10.90 22.40
C GLU A 10 1.31 -9.54 22.45
N LEU A 11 1.30 -8.81 21.33
CA LEU A 11 0.62 -7.50 21.24
C LEU A 11 -0.88 -7.63 21.52
N PHE A 12 -1.55 -8.67 21.00
CA PHE A 12 -2.96 -8.92 21.32
C PHE A 12 -3.18 -9.24 22.80
N THR A 13 -2.27 -9.98 23.43
CA THR A 13 -2.36 -10.33 24.84
C THR A 13 -2.22 -9.09 25.72
N GLU A 14 -1.26 -8.21 25.41
CA GLU A 14 -1.11 -6.93 26.09
C GLU A 14 -2.35 -6.05 25.93
N LEU A 15 -2.87 -5.90 24.70
CA LEU A 15 -4.05 -5.07 24.43
C LEU A 15 -5.33 -5.58 25.12
N LYS A 16 -5.45 -6.88 25.38
CA LYS A 16 -6.61 -7.46 26.09
C LYS A 16 -6.56 -7.24 27.61
N THR A 17 -5.36 -7.01 28.16
CA THR A 17 -5.13 -6.93 29.61
C THR A 17 -4.91 -5.49 30.09
N GLU A 18 -4.37 -4.63 29.23
CA GLU A 18 -4.05 -3.24 29.54
C GLU A 18 -5.29 -2.33 29.60
N LYS A 19 -5.34 -1.44 30.59
CA LYS A 19 -6.43 -0.45 30.76
C LYS A 19 -6.04 0.94 30.28
N ASN A 20 -4.74 1.22 30.13
CA ASN A 20 -4.20 2.48 29.67
C ASN A 20 -3.61 2.35 28.25
N LEU A 21 -4.40 2.71 27.24
CA LEU A 21 -3.99 2.67 25.85
C LEU A 21 -2.80 3.60 25.54
N ASP A 22 -2.74 4.79 26.15
CA ASP A 22 -1.65 5.74 25.87
C ASP A 22 -0.31 5.26 26.44
N GLY A 23 -0.34 4.68 27.65
CA GLY A 23 0.81 4.01 28.24
C GLY A 23 1.32 2.86 27.37
N TRP A 24 0.40 2.00 26.91
CA TRP A 24 0.72 0.91 26.00
C TRP A 24 1.37 1.39 24.70
N ARG A 25 0.81 2.44 24.09
CA ARG A 25 1.34 3.03 22.85
C ARG A 25 2.73 3.60 23.04
N SER A 26 2.98 4.26 24.18
CA SER A 26 4.30 4.81 24.49
C SER A 26 5.35 3.73 24.65
N LEU A 27 5.01 2.59 25.26
CA LEU A 27 5.92 1.46 25.44
C LEU A 27 6.20 0.69 24.15
N ASN A 28 5.24 0.66 23.23
CA ASN A 28 5.28 -0.12 21.99
C ASN A 28 5.57 0.71 20.74
N GLN A 29 6.14 1.92 20.86
CA GLN A 29 6.38 2.82 19.71
C GLN A 29 7.13 2.15 18.55
N LYS A 30 8.13 1.31 18.86
CA LYS A 30 8.95 0.57 17.89
C LYS A 30 8.23 -0.61 17.22
N GLU A 31 7.09 -1.02 17.75
CA GLU A 31 6.27 -2.12 17.22
C GLU A 31 5.25 -1.63 16.20
N PHE A 32 5.07 -0.30 16.06
CA PHE A 32 4.19 0.25 15.04
C PHE A 32 4.88 0.30 13.67
N VAL A 33 4.07 0.11 12.64
CA VAL A 33 4.49 0.32 11.25
C VAL A 33 4.95 1.76 11.04
N GLU A 34 6.01 1.92 10.25
CA GLU A 34 6.49 3.24 9.82
C GLU A 34 5.44 3.98 8.95
N PRO A 35 5.57 5.30 8.79
CA PRO A 35 4.73 6.06 7.85
C PRO A 35 4.82 5.53 6.42
N LEU A 36 3.69 5.59 5.70
CA LEU A 36 3.58 5.11 4.32
C LEU A 36 4.68 5.66 3.39
N ASN A 37 5.05 6.94 3.52
CA ASN A 37 6.07 7.57 2.69
C ASN A 37 7.47 6.98 2.93
N GLU A 38 7.82 6.63 4.17
CA GLU A 38 9.11 6.01 4.49
C GLU A 38 9.17 4.59 3.91
N TYR A 39 8.08 3.83 4.03
CA TYR A 39 7.99 2.50 3.42
C TYR A 39 8.05 2.56 1.89
N LEU A 40 7.37 3.52 1.26
CA LEU A 40 7.48 3.76 -0.18
C LEU A 40 8.93 4.12 -0.58
N GLU A 41 9.61 4.98 0.17
CA GLU A 41 11.02 5.31 -0.12
C GLU A 41 11.93 4.07 -0.08
N LYS A 42 11.72 3.15 0.86
CA LYS A 42 12.44 1.87 0.91
C LYS A 42 12.15 1.00 -0.31
N LEU A 43 10.88 0.85 -0.69
CA LEU A 43 10.50 0.10 -1.90
C LEU A 43 11.13 0.69 -3.17
N LEU A 44 11.14 2.02 -3.29
CA LEU A 44 11.74 2.71 -4.44
C LEU A 44 13.26 2.46 -4.50
N ALA A 45 13.95 2.52 -3.36
CA ALA A 45 15.37 2.22 -3.27
C ALA A 45 15.66 0.74 -3.62
N GLU A 46 14.88 -0.20 -3.11
CA GLU A 46 15.01 -1.64 -3.40
C GLU A 46 14.79 -1.96 -4.88
N LYS A 47 13.87 -1.26 -5.54
CA LYS A 47 13.56 -1.43 -6.97
C LYS A 47 14.43 -0.55 -7.88
N ASN A 48 15.33 0.27 -7.32
CA ASN A 48 16.14 1.24 -8.04
C ASN A 48 15.31 2.19 -8.93
N LEU A 49 14.19 2.70 -8.40
CA LEU A 49 13.27 3.60 -9.10
C LEU A 49 13.35 5.02 -8.53
N SER A 50 13.28 6.00 -9.42
CA SER A 50 13.16 7.41 -9.00
C SER A 50 11.71 7.77 -8.66
N LYS A 51 11.51 8.77 -7.77
CA LYS A 51 10.16 9.31 -7.51
C LYS A 51 9.49 9.82 -8.79
N GLN A 52 10.25 10.45 -9.69
CA GLN A 52 9.73 10.96 -10.95
C GLN A 52 9.18 9.84 -11.84
N GLU A 53 9.93 8.75 -11.98
CA GLU A 53 9.54 7.59 -12.77
C GLU A 53 8.27 6.93 -12.23
N VAL A 54 8.15 6.77 -10.91
CA VAL A 54 6.94 6.23 -10.28
C VAL A 54 5.75 7.16 -10.48
N ILE A 55 5.94 8.49 -10.33
CA ILE A 55 4.88 9.47 -10.58
C ILE A 55 4.36 9.35 -12.01
N GLU A 56 5.25 9.28 -13.00
CA GLU A 56 4.88 9.15 -14.42
C GLU A 56 4.15 7.83 -14.71
N ARG A 57 4.67 6.70 -14.21
CA ARG A 57 4.05 5.38 -14.39
C ARG A 57 2.71 5.22 -13.68
N SER A 58 2.49 5.94 -12.59
CA SER A 58 1.26 5.83 -11.79
C SER A 58 0.03 6.42 -12.46
N GLY A 59 0.20 7.29 -13.46
CA GLY A 59 -0.90 8.04 -14.08
C GLY A 59 -1.62 9.02 -13.14
N LEU A 60 -1.18 9.15 -11.88
CA LEU A 60 -1.74 10.09 -10.93
C LEU A 60 -1.36 11.52 -11.30
N ASN A 61 -2.18 12.47 -10.86
CA ASN A 61 -1.79 13.88 -10.85
C ASN A 61 -0.42 14.02 -10.15
N ARG A 62 0.54 14.69 -10.83
CA ARG A 62 1.95 14.76 -10.38
C ARG A 62 2.09 15.34 -8.98
N GLU A 63 1.33 16.40 -8.67
CA GLU A 63 1.36 17.04 -7.35
C GLU A 63 0.77 16.12 -6.27
N TYR A 64 -0.33 15.43 -6.58
CA TYR A 64 -0.94 14.48 -5.66
C TYR A 64 -0.02 13.29 -5.35
N ALA A 65 0.60 12.70 -6.37
CA ALA A 65 1.56 11.61 -6.20
C ALA A 65 2.78 12.06 -5.40
N TYR A 66 3.29 13.26 -5.67
CA TYR A 66 4.36 13.87 -4.88
C TYR A 66 3.95 14.07 -3.42
N HIS A 67 2.72 14.52 -3.14
CA HIS A 67 2.22 14.65 -1.78
C HIS A 67 2.14 13.31 -1.03
N ILE A 68 1.83 12.20 -1.71
CA ILE A 68 1.91 10.86 -1.10
C ILE A 68 3.38 10.53 -0.80
N LEU A 69 4.26 10.62 -1.79
CA LEU A 69 5.68 10.23 -1.71
C LEU A 69 6.52 11.12 -0.77
N SER A 70 6.00 12.27 -0.36
CA SER A 70 6.61 13.17 0.63
C SER A 70 5.93 13.11 2.00
N GLY A 71 4.88 12.30 2.17
CA GLY A 71 4.15 12.15 3.42
C GLY A 71 3.18 13.31 3.74
N LYS A 72 3.10 14.34 2.90
CA LYS A 72 2.12 15.44 3.04
C LYS A 72 0.68 14.93 2.92
N ARG A 73 0.43 13.92 2.07
CA ARG A 73 -0.84 13.18 1.97
C ARG A 73 -0.73 11.86 2.73
N LYS A 74 -1.18 11.86 3.99
CA LYS A 74 -1.09 10.71 4.89
C LYS A 74 -2.06 9.56 4.57
N ASN A 75 -3.23 9.88 4.01
CA ASN A 75 -4.31 8.92 3.76
C ASN A 75 -4.76 8.97 2.28
N PRO A 76 -3.99 8.41 1.33
CA PRO A 76 -4.46 8.21 -0.04
C PRO A 76 -5.56 7.14 -0.11
N SER A 77 -6.43 7.23 -1.13
CA SER A 77 -7.45 6.19 -1.35
C SER A 77 -6.79 4.88 -1.80
N ARG A 78 -7.49 3.75 -1.57
CA ARG A 78 -6.99 2.41 -1.90
C ARG A 78 -6.58 2.28 -3.36
N GLN A 79 -7.39 2.80 -4.28
CA GLN A 79 -7.11 2.80 -5.71
C GLN A 79 -5.79 3.52 -6.05
N LYS A 80 -5.54 4.68 -5.42
CA LYS A 80 -4.30 5.44 -5.65
C LYS A 80 -3.07 4.71 -5.10
N VAL A 81 -3.22 3.98 -3.99
CA VAL A 81 -2.15 3.12 -3.44
C VAL A 81 -1.88 1.93 -4.38
N LEU A 82 -2.92 1.31 -4.92
CA LEU A 82 -2.79 0.22 -5.89
C LEU A 82 -2.17 0.69 -7.21
N ALA A 83 -2.52 1.89 -7.68
CA ALA A 83 -1.85 2.50 -8.84
C ALA A 83 -0.34 2.70 -8.59
N LEU A 84 0.07 3.13 -7.39
CA LEU A 84 1.48 3.18 -7.01
C LEU A 84 2.12 1.79 -6.94
N ALA A 85 1.44 0.80 -6.37
CA ALA A 85 1.93 -0.58 -6.29
C ALA A 85 2.26 -1.14 -7.69
N ILE A 86 1.33 -0.96 -8.62
CA ILE A 86 1.47 -1.37 -10.01
C ILE A 86 2.59 -0.58 -10.71
N ALA A 87 2.66 0.74 -10.51
CA ALA A 87 3.71 1.60 -11.09
C ALA A 87 5.13 1.26 -10.62
N ILE A 88 5.26 0.81 -9.37
CA ILE A 88 6.53 0.34 -8.78
C ILE A 88 6.87 -1.09 -9.26
N GLY A 89 5.88 -1.84 -9.75
CA GLY A 89 6.04 -3.23 -10.14
C GLY A 89 6.14 -4.17 -8.94
N LEU A 90 5.32 -3.91 -7.91
CA LEU A 90 5.22 -4.78 -6.74
C LEU A 90 4.55 -6.11 -7.10
N ASN A 91 5.02 -7.20 -6.48
CA ASN A 91 4.31 -8.47 -6.52
C ASN A 91 3.10 -8.45 -5.54
N LEU A 92 2.31 -9.53 -5.53
CA LEU A 92 1.13 -9.61 -4.68
C LEU A 92 1.46 -9.50 -3.19
N GLU A 93 2.52 -10.17 -2.71
CA GLU A 93 2.92 -10.11 -1.30
C GLU A 93 3.34 -8.68 -0.89
N GLU A 94 4.23 -8.05 -1.67
CA GLU A 94 4.66 -6.66 -1.48
C GLU A 94 3.46 -5.69 -1.50
N THR A 95 2.51 -5.90 -2.41
CA THR A 95 1.29 -5.09 -2.50
C THR A 95 0.42 -5.24 -1.26
N GLN A 96 0.27 -6.46 -0.73
CA GLN A 96 -0.47 -6.70 0.51
C GLN A 96 0.20 -6.00 1.69
N TYR A 97 1.53 -5.96 1.76
CA TYR A 97 2.23 -5.17 2.78
C TYR A 97 1.97 -3.68 2.59
N LEU A 98 2.12 -3.14 1.37
CA LEU A 98 1.87 -1.72 1.09
C LEU A 98 0.46 -1.29 1.53
N LEU A 99 -0.56 -2.10 1.27
CA LEU A 99 -1.93 -1.83 1.72
C LEU A 99 -2.02 -1.72 3.25
N ARG A 100 -1.31 -2.56 4.01
CA ARG A 100 -1.26 -2.47 5.49
C ARG A 100 -0.64 -1.15 5.96
N TYR A 101 0.49 -0.74 5.37
CA TYR A 101 1.12 0.56 5.68
C TYR A 101 0.20 1.74 5.32
N ALA A 102 -0.58 1.60 4.25
CA ALA A 102 -1.58 2.58 3.85
C ALA A 102 -2.93 2.46 4.60
N ARG A 103 -3.05 1.53 5.57
CA ARG A 103 -4.26 1.27 6.38
C ARG A 103 -5.49 0.83 5.57
N HIS A 104 -5.26 0.11 4.48
CA HIS A 104 -6.30 -0.49 3.66
C HIS A 104 -6.39 -1.99 3.88
N GLY A 105 -7.59 -2.54 3.64
CA GLY A 105 -7.80 -3.98 3.64
C GLY A 105 -7.00 -4.67 2.53
N ALA A 106 -6.61 -5.91 2.81
CA ALA A 106 -5.93 -6.79 1.85
C ALA A 106 -6.75 -6.97 0.57
N LEU A 107 -6.08 -7.24 -0.55
CA LEU A 107 -6.76 -7.74 -1.74
C LEU A 107 -7.38 -9.11 -1.44
N TYR A 108 -8.68 -9.25 -1.67
CA TYR A 108 -9.45 -10.43 -1.35
C TYR A 108 -10.03 -11.09 -2.61
N PRO A 109 -9.57 -12.28 -3.03
CA PRO A 109 -9.97 -12.90 -4.29
C PRO A 109 -11.47 -13.19 -4.48
N ARG A 110 -12.30 -13.12 -3.43
CA ARG A 110 -13.76 -13.27 -3.56
C ARG A 110 -14.49 -11.95 -3.84
N ASN A 111 -13.78 -10.83 -3.75
CA ASN A 111 -14.24 -9.57 -4.28
C ASN A 111 -13.83 -9.52 -5.75
N ASP A 112 -14.80 -9.32 -6.64
CA ASP A 112 -14.60 -9.40 -8.10
C ASP A 112 -13.56 -8.39 -8.58
N TRP A 113 -13.72 -7.13 -8.16
CA TRP A 113 -12.76 -6.06 -8.43
C TRP A 113 -11.34 -6.38 -7.95
N ASP A 114 -11.18 -6.91 -6.74
CA ASP A 114 -9.88 -7.33 -6.21
C ASP A 114 -9.28 -8.49 -7.02
N ALA A 115 -10.09 -9.43 -7.51
CA ALA A 115 -9.61 -10.52 -8.36
C ALA A 115 -9.00 -9.98 -9.66
N VAL A 116 -9.61 -8.95 -10.25
CA VAL A 116 -9.06 -8.25 -11.43
C VAL A 116 -7.71 -7.60 -11.11
N ILE A 117 -7.61 -6.89 -9.98
CA ILE A 117 -6.36 -6.25 -9.56
C ILE A 117 -5.25 -7.28 -9.28
N ILE A 118 -5.57 -8.38 -8.59
CA ILE A 118 -4.63 -9.48 -8.34
C ILE A 118 -4.11 -10.02 -9.67
N SER A 119 -5.01 -10.30 -10.61
CA SER A 119 -4.65 -10.77 -11.95
C SER A 119 -3.75 -9.76 -12.69
N ALA A 120 -4.04 -8.47 -12.61
CA ALA A 120 -3.24 -7.42 -13.22
C ALA A 120 -1.81 -7.35 -12.64
N ILE A 121 -1.66 -7.52 -11.32
CA ILE A 121 -0.38 -7.57 -10.63
C ILE A 121 0.44 -8.80 -11.08
N GLU A 122 -0.17 -10.00 -11.08
CA GLU A 122 0.50 -11.24 -11.50
C GLU A 122 0.95 -11.20 -12.96
N GLN A 123 0.15 -10.58 -13.84
CA GLN A 123 0.47 -10.37 -15.25
C GLN A 123 1.42 -9.19 -15.50
N LYS A 124 1.80 -8.43 -14.44
CA LYS A 124 2.65 -7.24 -14.51
C LYS A 124 2.13 -6.18 -15.49
N LEU A 125 0.82 -5.98 -15.49
CA LEU A 125 0.20 -4.95 -16.32
C LEU A 125 0.60 -3.55 -15.82
N SER A 126 0.65 -2.58 -16.74
CA SER A 126 0.73 -1.17 -16.37
C SER A 126 -0.59 -0.66 -15.77
N VAL A 127 -0.57 0.52 -15.13
CA VAL A 127 -1.80 1.15 -14.61
C VAL A 127 -2.82 1.41 -15.71
N MET A 128 -2.36 1.81 -16.90
CA MET A 128 -3.21 2.04 -18.07
C MET A 128 -3.87 0.73 -18.53
N GLN A 129 -3.10 -0.33 -18.73
CA GLN A 129 -3.63 -1.66 -19.09
C GLN A 129 -4.59 -2.21 -18.03
N THR A 130 -4.32 -1.93 -16.76
CA THR A 130 -5.21 -2.33 -15.66
C THR A 130 -6.54 -1.57 -15.71
N ASN A 131 -6.52 -0.27 -15.98
CA ASN A 131 -7.74 0.51 -16.20
C ASN A 131 -8.51 0.04 -17.44
N GLU A 132 -7.84 -0.31 -18.53
CA GLU A 132 -8.49 -0.88 -19.72
C GLU A 132 -9.17 -2.21 -19.39
N LEU A 133 -8.52 -3.08 -18.63
CA LEU A 133 -9.10 -4.34 -18.17
C LEU A 133 -10.35 -4.10 -17.31
N LEU A 134 -10.27 -3.20 -16.33
CA LEU A 134 -11.41 -2.82 -15.48
C LEU A 134 -12.56 -2.25 -16.32
N HIS A 135 -12.26 -1.33 -17.23
CA HIS A 135 -13.24 -0.73 -18.13
C HIS A 135 -13.97 -1.78 -18.98
N ASN A 136 -13.22 -2.72 -19.57
CA ASN A 136 -13.80 -3.78 -20.41
C ASN A 136 -14.71 -4.74 -19.62
N LEU A 137 -14.50 -4.85 -18.31
CA LEU A 137 -15.33 -5.63 -17.40
C LEU A 137 -16.49 -4.82 -16.80
N GLY A 138 -16.60 -3.52 -17.12
CA GLY A 138 -17.62 -2.63 -16.54
C GLY A 138 -17.36 -2.24 -15.08
N GLU A 139 -16.12 -2.42 -14.61
CA GLU A 139 -15.70 -2.16 -13.24
C GLU A 139 -15.20 -0.71 -13.04
N THR A 140 -15.17 -0.28 -11.77
CA THR A 140 -14.62 1.04 -11.40
C THR A 140 -13.11 1.11 -11.68
N LEU A 141 -12.62 2.22 -12.23
CA LEU A 141 -11.21 2.40 -12.60
C LEU A 141 -10.31 2.67 -11.37
N LEU A 142 -9.00 2.42 -11.50
CA LEU A 142 -8.00 2.86 -10.50
C LEU A 142 -7.82 4.38 -10.48
N LEU A 143 -7.94 4.99 -11.67
CA LEU A 143 -7.81 6.42 -11.88
C LEU A 143 -9.09 6.92 -12.52
N GLU A 144 -9.82 7.76 -11.79
CA GLU A 144 -10.95 8.56 -12.27
C GLU A 144 -10.51 10.02 -12.46
#